data_AF-A0A8F5P141-F1
#
_entry.id   AF-A0A8F5P141-F1
#
_cell.length_a   1.000
_cell.length_b   1.000
_cell.length_c   1.000
_cell.angle_alpha   90.00
_cell.angle_beta   90.00
_cell.angle_gamma   90.00
#
_symmetry.space_group_name_H-M   'P 1'
#
loop_
_entity.id
_entity.type
_entity.pdbx_description
1 polymer ?
#
loop_
_entity_poly.entity_id
_entity_poly.type
_entity_poly.pdbx_seq_one_letter_code
_entity_poly.pdbx_strand_id
1 'polypeptide(L)' 'MFNIFSFICIFLINFTLYSNSFFFAKLPEAYAFFNPIVEIIPVIPLFFFLLAFVW' A
#
# COMPACT_ATOMS: atom_id res chain seq x y z
N MET A 1 7.43 27.21 -9.48
CA MET A 1 6.19 26.89 -8.75
C MET A 1 5.99 25.39 -8.82
N PHE A 2 6.52 24.64 -7.84
CA PHE A 2 6.33 23.18 -7.81
C PHE A 2 4.85 22.92 -7.56
N ASN A 3 4.16 22.58 -8.65
CA ASN A 3 2.72 22.43 -8.69
C ASN A 3 2.32 21.31 -7.72
N ILE A 4 1.21 21.47 -6.98
CA ILE A 4 0.67 20.42 -6.08
C ILE A 4 0.58 19.06 -6.81
N PHE A 5 0.27 19.09 -8.11
CA PHE A 5 0.27 17.94 -9.00
C PHE A 5 1.61 17.18 -9.05
N SER A 6 2.74 17.88 -9.04
CA SER A 6 4.07 17.25 -9.06
C SER A 6 4.34 16.45 -7.78
N PHE A 7 3.92 16.98 -6.63
CA PHE A 7 4.03 16.28 -5.35
C PHE A 7 3.15 15.03 -5.29
N ILE A 8 1.91 15.11 -5.77
CA ILE A 8 1.00 13.95 -5.83
C ILE A 8 1.59 12.87 -6.73
N CYS A 9 2.11 13.24 -7.91
CA CYS A 9 2.73 12.28 -8.84
C CYS A 9 3.95 11.59 -8.24
N ILE A 10 4.84 12.32 -7.55
CA ILE A 10 6.03 11.74 -6.89
C ILE A 10 5.61 10.78 -5.77
N PHE A 11 4.60 11.13 -4.98
CA PHE A 11 4.07 10.27 -3.92
C PHE A 11 3.48 8.97 -4.48
N LEU A 12 2.68 9.06 -5.55
CA LEU A 12 2.07 7.90 -6.21
C LEU A 12 3.10 6.95 -6.83
N ILE A 13 4.15 7.51 -7.44
CA ILE A 13 5.26 6.72 -8.01
C ILE A 13 6.03 5.99 -6.92
N ASN A 14 6.34 6.66 -5.80
CA ASN A 14 7.01 6.02 -4.67
C ASN A 14 6.14 4.91 -4.05
N PHE A 15 4.83 5.12 -3.93
CA PHE A 15 3.90 4.11 -3.44
C PHE A 15 3.86 2.88 -4.36
N THR A 16 3.78 3.11 -5.68
CA THR A 16 3.75 2.03 -6.67
C THR A 16 5.06 1.23 -6.65
N LEU A 17 6.21 1.92 -6.60
CA LEU A 17 7.52 1.27 -6.52
C LEU A 17 7.73 0.50 -5.21
N TYR A 18 7.24 1.02 -4.08
CA TYR A 18 7.28 0.32 -2.79
C TYR A 18 6.34 -0.89 -2.76
N SER A 19 5.17 -0.80 -3.39
CA SER A 19 4.21 -1.90 -3.45
C SER A 19 4.74 -3.09 -4.24
N ASN A 20 5.39 -2.86 -5.40
CA ASN A 20 5.94 -3.93 -6.24
C ASN A 20 7.02 -4.77 -5.56
N SER A 21 7.73 -4.22 -4.55
CA SER A 21 8.74 -4.99 -3.79
C SER A 21 8.15 -5.80 -2.63
N PHE A 22 7.00 -5.39 -2.09
CA PHE A 22 6.34 -6.09 -0.98
C PHE A 22 5.55 -7.33 -1.42
N PHE A 23 5.03 -7.36 -2.65
CA PHE A 23 4.15 -8.43 -3.13
C PHE A 23 4.85 -9.76 -3.47
N PHE A 24 6.19 -9.82 -3.46
CA PHE A 24 6.93 -11.03 -3.90
C PHE A 24 7.83 -11.67 -2.82
N ALA A 25 7.71 -11.25 -1.56
CA ALA A 25 8.43 -11.90 -0.46
C ALA A 25 7.58 -13.03 0.14
N LYS A 26 8.07 -14.28 0.06
CA LYS A 26 7.47 -15.40 0.82
C LYS A 26 7.63 -15.15 2.31
N LEU A 27 6.55 -15.31 3.06
CA LEU A 27 6.61 -15.34 4.52
C LEU A 27 7.45 -16.54 4.99
N PRO A 28 8.10 -16.44 6.17
CA PRO A 28 8.73 -17.59 6.81
C PRO A 28 7.71 -18.73 6.99
N GLU A 29 8.17 -19.98 6.99
CA GLU A 29 7.30 -21.17 6.95
C GLU A 29 6.26 -21.21 8.10
N ALA A 30 6.64 -20.76 9.30
CA ALA A 30 5.72 -20.65 10.44
C ALA A 30 4.56 -19.66 10.22
N TYR A 31 4.70 -18.72 9.30
CA TYR A 31 3.71 -17.69 8.97
C TYR A 31 3.05 -17.90 7.62
N ALA A 32 3.34 -18.99 6.91
CA ALA A 32 2.77 -19.27 5.58
C ALA A 32 1.22 -19.29 5.60
N PHE A 33 0.61 -19.65 6.73
CA PHE A 33 -0.84 -19.60 6.92
C PHE A 33 -1.41 -18.17 6.83
N PHE A 34 -0.61 -17.14 7.16
CA PHE A 34 -1.02 -15.73 7.13
C PHE A 34 -0.79 -15.05 5.77
N ASN A 35 -0.22 -15.74 4.78
CA ASN A 35 -0.07 -15.23 3.41
C ASN A 35 -1.33 -14.49 2.89
N PRO A 36 -2.55 -15.07 2.94
CA PRO A 36 -3.73 -14.37 2.42
C PRO A 36 -4.05 -13.06 3.16
N ILE A 37 -3.71 -12.94 4.43
CA ILE A 37 -3.93 -11.70 5.21
C ILE A 37 -2.88 -10.66 4.83
N VAL A 38 -1.62 -11.07 4.70
CA VAL A 38 -0.51 -10.17 4.34
C VAL A 38 -0.70 -9.58 2.94
N GLU A 39 -1.31 -10.33 2.02
CA GLU A 39 -1.69 -9.83 0.70
C GLU A 39 -2.72 -8.68 0.73
N ILE A 40 -3.54 -8.59 1.79
CA ILE A 40 -4.62 -7.59 1.93
C ILE A 40 -4.14 -6.34 2.71
N ILE A 41 -3.08 -6.46 3.53
CA ILE A 41 -2.51 -5.35 4.32
C ILE A 41 -2.20 -4.09 3.49
N PRO A 42 -1.64 -4.17 2.27
CA PRO A 42 -1.35 -2.99 1.45
C PRO A 42 -2.59 -2.14 1.09
N VAL A 43 -3.79 -2.72 1.16
CA VAL A 43 -5.06 -2.03 0.84
C VAL A 43 -5.58 -1.23 2.03
N ILE A 44 -5.11 -1.49 3.26
CA ILE A 44 -5.57 -0.85 4.50
C ILE A 44 -5.53 0.70 4.45
N PRO A 45 -4.49 1.37 3.92
CA PRO A 45 -4.47 2.83 3.81
C PRO A 45 -5.65 3.40 3.00
N LEU A 46 -6.14 2.65 2.01
CA LEU A 46 -7.31 3.04 1.21
C LEU A 46 -8.58 3.04 2.07
N PHE A 47 -8.73 2.07 2.98
CA PHE A 47 -9.88 2.02 3.90
C PHE A 47 -9.89 3.20 4.88
N PHE A 48 -8.73 3.67 5.36
CA PHE A 48 -8.67 4.88 6.19
C PHE A 48 -9.05 6.14 5.42
N PHE A 49 -8.68 6.24 4.14
CA PHE A 49 -9.15 7.31 3.27
C PHE A 49 -10.66 7.26 3.08
N LEU A 50 -11.23 6.07 2.81
CA LEU A 50 -12.68 5.89 2.65
C LEU A 50 -13.44 6.17 3.96
N LEU A 51 -12.88 5.81 5.11
CA LEU A 51 -13.45 6.07 6.43
C LEU A 51 -13.70 7.57 6.67
N ALA A 52 -12.86 8.45 6.11
CA ALA A 52 -13.03 9.90 6.21
C ALA A 52 -14.31 10.43 5.54
N PHE A 53 -14.94 9.66 4.65
CA PHE A 53 -16.21 10.02 4.00
C PHE A 53 -17.43 9.37 4.67
N VAL A 54 -17.21 8.39 5.55
CA VAL A 54 -18.27 7.70 6.29
C VAL A 54 -18.65 8.45 7.58
N TRP A 55 -17.72 9.24 8.13
CA TRP A 55 -17.94 10.13 9.27
C TRP A 55 -18.53 11.47 8.84
#